data_AF-A0A6G2D6Z4-F1
#
_entry.id   AF-A0A6G2D6Z4-F1
#
_cell.length_a   1.000
_cell.length_b   1.000
_cell.length_c   1.000
_cell.angle_alpha   90.00
_cell.angle_beta   90.00
_cell.angle_gamma   90.00
#
_symmetry.space_group_name_H-M   'P 1'
#
loop_
_entity.id
_entity.type
_entity.pdbx_description
1 polymer ?
#
loop_
_entity_poly.entity_id
_entity_poly.type
_entity_poly.pdbx_seq_one_letter_code
_entity_poly.pdbx_strand_id
1 'polypeptide(L)' 'LDIGDVVVIDIPPEEGFETLEAIDYPLDILFEDDHFLILNKPFGVASIPSVNHSNTIANFIKGYYVNQNYENQQVHIVTR' A
#
# COMPACT_ATOMS: atom_id res chain seq x y z
N LEU A 1 -27.59 22.67 2.45
CA LEU A 1 -27.03 22.87 1.10
C LEU A 1 -28.10 23.55 0.31
N ASP A 2 -27.94 24.85 0.20
CA ASP A 2 -28.81 25.70 -0.59
C ASP A 2 -28.22 25.88 -1.99
N ILE A 3 -29.07 26.31 -2.92
CA ILE A 3 -28.64 26.61 -4.28
C ILE A 3 -27.65 27.78 -4.22
N GLY A 4 -26.39 27.52 -4.59
CA GLY A 4 -25.30 28.50 -4.56
C GLY A 4 -24.15 28.15 -3.61
N ASP A 5 -24.30 27.12 -2.76
CA ASP A 5 -23.22 26.68 -1.89
C ASP A 5 -22.07 26.01 -2.70
N VAL A 6 -20.84 26.40 -2.38
CA VAL A 6 -19.62 25.74 -2.91
C VAL A 6 -19.10 24.78 -1.84
N VAL A 7 -19.01 23.51 -2.20
CA VAL A 7 -18.46 22.47 -1.34
C VAL A 7 -17.10 22.05 -1.87
N VAL A 8 -16.12 21.98 -0.97
CA VAL A 8 -14.79 21.45 -1.25
C VAL A 8 -14.61 20.16 -0.47
N ILE A 9 -14.08 19.13 -1.13
CA ILE A 9 -13.65 17.90 -0.48
C ILE A 9 -12.13 17.89 -0.54
N ASP A 10 -11.52 17.89 0.63
CA ASP A 10 -10.08 17.69 0.79
C ASP A 10 -9.83 16.21 1.10
N ILE A 11 -8.94 15.58 0.34
CA ILE A 11 -8.55 14.18 0.53
C ILE A 11 -7.08 14.21 0.94
N PRO A 12 -6.79 14.19 2.26
CA PRO A 12 -5.41 14.23 2.72
C PRO A 12 -4.69 12.92 2.36
N PRO A 13 -3.35 12.95 2.32
CA PRO A 13 -2.56 11.73 2.11
C PRO A 13 -2.83 10.66 3.17
N GLU A 14 -2.79 9.40 2.74
CA GLU A 14 -2.95 8.27 3.65
C GLU A 14 -1.64 8.00 4.40
N GLU A 15 -1.57 8.48 5.63
CA GLU A 15 -0.44 8.20 6.52
C GLU A 15 -0.31 6.68 6.80
N GLY A 16 0.92 6.24 7.08
CA GLY A 16 1.18 4.85 7.40
C GLY A 16 0.57 4.45 8.73
N PHE A 17 -0.27 3.41 8.74
CA PHE A 17 -0.76 2.81 9.98
C PHE A 17 0.32 1.94 10.65
N GLU A 18 0.48 2.08 11.97
CA GLU A 18 1.50 1.39 12.78
C GLU A 18 1.38 -0.15 12.79
N THR A 19 0.25 -0.72 12.37
CA THR A 19 0.00 -2.16 12.47
C THR A 19 0.71 -3.00 11.41
N LEU A 20 1.15 -2.39 10.31
CA LEU A 20 1.85 -3.08 9.23
C LEU A 20 3.35 -2.79 9.31
N GLU A 21 4.13 -3.77 9.75
CA GLU A 21 5.58 -3.66 9.82
C GLU A 21 6.18 -3.54 8.41
N ALA A 22 7.05 -2.53 8.24
CA ALA A 22 7.82 -2.32 7.04
C ALA A 22 9.00 -3.30 7.02
N ILE A 23 9.01 -4.24 6.06
CA ILE A 23 10.06 -5.24 5.94
C ILE A 23 10.77 -5.04 4.61
N ASP A 24 12.09 -4.89 4.66
CA ASP A 24 12.92 -4.81 3.46
C ASP A 24 13.02 -6.18 2.78
N TYR A 25 12.52 -6.26 1.56
CA TYR A 25 12.53 -7.47 0.75
C TYR A 25 12.52 -7.10 -0.74
N PRO A 26 13.32 -7.75 -1.58
CA PRO A 26 13.35 -7.44 -3.02
C PRO A 26 12.02 -7.80 -3.69
N LEU A 27 11.35 -6.81 -4.28
CA LEU A 27 10.12 -6.99 -5.04
C LEU A 27 10.43 -7.18 -6.54
N ASP A 28 9.78 -8.16 -7.15
CA ASP A 28 9.78 -8.32 -8.62
C ASP A 28 8.62 -7.51 -9.20
N ILE A 29 8.89 -6.25 -9.55
CA ILE A 29 7.91 -5.28 -10.05
C ILE A 29 7.79 -5.41 -11.57
N LEU A 30 6.60 -5.75 -12.05
CA LEU A 30 6.29 -5.88 -13.47
C LEU A 30 5.85 -4.54 -14.08
N PHE A 31 5.17 -3.70 -13.29
CA PHE A 31 4.68 -2.40 -13.71
C PHE A 31 4.44 -1.51 -12.49
N GLU A 32 4.73 -0.22 -12.63
CA GLU A 32 4.49 0.80 -11.61
C GLU A 32 4.11 2.13 -12.27
N ASP A 33 3.06 2.76 -11.77
CA ASP A 33 2.67 4.14 -12.07
C ASP A 33 2.14 4.85 -10.79
N ASP A 34 1.62 6.05 -10.95
CA ASP A 34 1.12 6.88 -9.83
C ASP A 34 -0.02 6.23 -9.02
N HIS A 35 -0.69 5.20 -9.56
CA HIS A 35 -1.89 4.58 -8.97
C HIS A 35 -1.75 3.07 -8.75
N PHE A 36 -0.95 2.38 -9.56
CA PHE A 36 -0.86 0.92 -9.59
C PHE A 36 0.56 0.42 -9.42
N LEU A 37 0.70 -0.57 -8.55
CA LEU A 37 1.90 -1.40 -8.42
C LEU A 37 1.53 -2.85 -8.76
N ILE A 38 2.07 -3.37 -9.86
CA ILE A 38 1.90 -4.76 -10.28
C ILE A 38 3.20 -5.50 -10.04
N LEU A 39 3.11 -6.56 -9.24
CA LEU A 39 4.25 -7.38 -8.85
C LEU A 39 4.05 -8.84 -9.24
N ASN A 40 5.15 -9.48 -9.64
CA ASN A 40 5.22 -10.91 -9.83
C ASN A 40 5.40 -11.59 -8.47
N LYS A 41 4.28 -12.02 -7.90
CA LYS A 41 4.25 -12.54 -6.54
C LYS A 41 4.97 -13.91 -6.44
N PRO A 42 5.92 -14.09 -5.50
CA PRO A 42 6.54 -15.39 -5.27
C PRO A 42 5.56 -16.41 -4.70
N PHE A 43 5.75 -17.67 -5.07
CA PHE A 43 4.99 -18.78 -4.53
C PHE A 43 5.21 -18.93 -3.02
N GLY A 44 4.13 -19.26 -2.28
CA GLY A 44 4.20 -19.54 -0.85
C GLY A 44 4.20 -18.32 0.08
N VAL A 45 4.15 -17.10 -0.45
CA VAL A 45 4.04 -15.86 0.34
C VAL A 45 2.57 -15.45 0.44
N ALA A 46 2.08 -15.10 1.63
CA ALA A 46 0.72 -14.58 1.80
C ALA A 46 0.62 -13.14 1.26
N SER A 47 -0.54 -12.74 0.72
CA SER A 47 -0.72 -11.37 0.22
C SER A 47 -0.92 -10.37 1.35
N ILE A 48 -1.82 -10.69 2.29
CA ILE A 48 -2.22 -9.82 3.41
C ILE A 48 -1.82 -10.49 4.73
N PRO A 49 -1.38 -9.74 5.75
CA PRO A 49 -1.07 -10.29 7.07
C PRO A 49 -2.28 -11.00 7.68
N SER A 50 -2.00 -12.02 8.47
CA SER A 50 -2.97 -12.65 9.35
C SER A 50 -2.32 -12.86 10.72
N VAL A 51 -3.12 -13.29 11.70
CA VAL A 51 -2.61 -13.62 13.04
C VAL A 51 -1.44 -14.61 13.01
N ASN A 52 -1.33 -15.41 11.94
CA ASN A 52 -0.31 -16.45 11.78
C ASN A 52 0.77 -16.09 10.72
N HIS A 53 0.68 -14.93 10.07
CA HIS A 53 1.57 -14.55 8.97
C HIS A 53 2.00 -13.09 9.10
N SER A 54 3.24 -12.90 9.54
CA SER A 54 3.88 -11.58 9.72
C SER A 54 4.73 -11.14 8.52
N ASN A 55 5.08 -12.07 7.62
CA ASN A 55 5.92 -11.82 6.43
C ASN A 55 5.09 -11.97 5.15
N THR A 56 4.35 -10.92 4.80
CA THR A 56 3.44 -10.93 3.64
C THR A 56 3.85 -9.92 2.57
N ILE A 57 3.26 -10.02 1.38
CA ILE A 57 3.49 -9.06 0.30
C ILE A 57 3.17 -7.63 0.78
N ALA A 58 2.13 -7.43 1.59
CA ALA A 58 1.81 -6.11 2.13
C ALA A 58 2.97 -5.52 2.96
N ASN A 59 3.66 -6.34 3.76
CA ASN A 59 4.81 -5.89 4.56
C ASN A 59 6.00 -5.48 3.69
N PHE A 60 6.23 -6.22 2.61
CA PHE A 60 7.30 -5.95 1.67
C PHE A 60 7.02 -4.69 0.85
N ILE A 61 5.79 -4.51 0.37
CA ILE A 61 5.34 -3.27 -0.28
C ILE A 61 5.48 -2.09 0.69
N LYS A 62 5.13 -2.27 1.96
CA LYS A 62 5.28 -1.24 2.98
C LYS A 62 6.74 -0.80 3.15
N GLY A 63 7.68 -1.75 3.18
CA GLY A 63 9.12 -1.45 3.16
C GLY A 63 9.54 -0.65 1.93
N TYR A 64 9.05 -1.05 0.75
CA TYR A 64 9.31 -0.33 -0.50
C TYR A 64 8.76 1.11 -0.47
N TYR A 65 7.52 1.32 -0.04
CA TYR A 65 6.90 2.66 0.04
C TYR A 65 7.65 3.60 0.97
N VAL A 66 8.14 3.11 2.11
CA VAL A 66 8.97 3.89 3.04
C VAL A 66 10.30 4.26 2.38
N ASN A 67 10.96 3.30 1.72
CA ASN A 67 12.24 3.53 1.05
C ASN A 67 12.14 4.52 -0.12
N GLN A 68 11.02 4.52 -0.86
CA GLN A 68 10.77 5.47 -1.95
C GLN A 68 10.27 6.84 -1.46
N ASN A 69 9.98 7.00 -0.16
CA ASN A 69 9.41 8.22 0.42
C ASN A 69 8.09 8.64 -0.25
N TYR A 70 7.20 7.69 -0.53
CA TYR A 70 5.88 7.99 -1.06
C TYR A 70 5.03 8.76 -0.04
N GLU A 71 4.24 9.71 -0.54
CA GLU A 71 3.34 10.51 0.29
C GLU A 71 2.25 9.62 0.92
N ASN A 72 1.68 8.72 0.11
CA ASN A 72 0.74 7.70 0.56
C ASN A 72 1.48 6.44 1.01
N GLN A 73 1.21 6.05 2.24
CA GLN A 73 1.96 5.03 2.96
C GLN A 73 1.10 3.81 3.31
N GLN A 74 -0.19 3.83 3.00
CA GLN A 74 -1.11 2.73 3.20
C GLN A 74 -1.14 1.81 1.97
N VAL A 75 -1.19 0.50 2.21
CA VAL A 75 -1.16 -0.53 1.15
C VAL A 75 -2.55 -1.13 0.98
N HIS A 76 -3.09 -1.05 -0.24
CA HIS A 76 -4.38 -1.64 -0.60
C HIS A 76 -4.19 -2.76 -1.61
N ILE A 77 -4.54 -3.99 -1.22
CA ILE A 77 -4.47 -5.16 -2.11
C ILE A 77 -5.84 -5.38 -2.74
N VAL A 78 -5.92 -5.17 -4.06
CA VAL A 78 -7.18 -5.25 -4.83
C VAL A 78 -7.50 -6.66 -5.35
N THR A 79 -6.49 -7.54 -5.48
CA THR A 79 -6.62 -8.90 -6.02
C THR A 79 -5.77 -9.89 -5.23
N ARG A 80 -6.21 -11.16 -5.13
CA ARG A 80 -5.51 -12.25 -4.43
C ARG A 80 -5.54 -13.55 -5.20
#